data_AF-A0A8J3HUT7-F1
#
_entry.id   AF-A0A8J3HUT7-F1
#
_cell.length_a   1.000
_cell.length_b   1.000
_cell.length_c   1.000
_cell.angle_alpha   90.00
_cell.angle_beta   90.00
_cell.angle_gamma   90.00
#
_symmetry.space_group_name_H-M   'P 1'
#
loop_
_entity.id
_entity.type
_entity.pdbx_description
1 polymer ?
#
loop_
_entity_poly.entity_id
_entity_poly.type
_entity_poly.pdbx_seq_one_letter_code
_entity_poly.pdbx_strand_id
1 'polypeptide(L)'
;MQAEEILAQARSENIPGNWTVYPILRKKLQWGILGWIFGVILGFGLFTLIFPIVVPYNFEHGPVLIIFTLVLLGIFLFIGLGSLWTLVTDIRRLSESERHILVFTPESFVKQEGSAIIQVPMENIEYVTSRGVRSASRTISESERVSVHSVPSMGENIASFFIGRGATSSGRQWLSKRSRTPTSLAFLNSETGKQVTVLRDEAYGNPSEIGEVLKEYAAQQRQGKTKAGISSLAEGE
;
A
#
# COMPACT_ATOMS: atom_id res chain seq x y z
N MET A 1 14.02 -1.14 -25.24
CA MET A 1 12.88 -0.24 -25.55
C MET A 1 12.83 0.89 -24.53
N GLN A 2 12.58 2.13 -24.94
CA GLN A 2 12.55 3.28 -24.01
C GLN A 2 11.25 3.30 -23.20
N ALA A 3 11.27 3.85 -21.97
CA ALA A 3 10.12 3.85 -21.08
C ALA A 3 8.90 4.57 -21.68
N GLU A 4 9.13 5.70 -22.34
CA GLU A 4 8.10 6.52 -22.99
C GLU A 4 7.42 5.76 -24.14
N GLU A 5 8.20 4.98 -24.89
CA GLU A 5 7.71 4.15 -25.99
C GLU A 5 6.83 3.00 -25.46
N ILE A 6 7.27 2.34 -24.39
CA ILE A 6 6.49 1.31 -23.70
C ILE A 6 5.16 1.89 -23.21
N LEU A 7 5.18 3.08 -22.59
CA LEU A 7 3.98 3.74 -22.09
C LEU A 7 3.05 4.21 -23.21
N ALA A 8 3.60 4.70 -24.33
CA ALA A 8 2.82 5.06 -25.51
C ALA A 8 2.13 3.83 -26.12
N GLN A 9 2.86 2.72 -26.24
CA GLN A 9 2.32 1.46 -26.76
C GLN A 9 1.27 0.86 -25.82
N ALA A 10 1.50 0.89 -24.50
CA ALA A 10 0.56 0.38 -23.50
C ALA A 10 -0.75 1.15 -23.43
N ARG A 11 -0.76 2.41 -23.92
CA ARG A 11 -1.98 3.21 -24.08
C ARG A 11 -2.67 3.03 -25.43
N SER A 12 -1.98 2.43 -26.40
CA SER A 12 -2.55 2.13 -27.71
C SER A 12 -3.43 0.88 -27.65
N GLU A 13 -4.30 0.70 -28.65
CA GLU A 13 -5.12 -0.51 -28.78
C GLU A 13 -4.30 -1.75 -29.16
N ASN A 14 -3.05 -1.57 -29.62
CA ASN A 14 -2.18 -2.64 -30.13
C ASN A 14 -1.17 -3.11 -29.07
N ILE A 15 -1.64 -3.56 -27.92
CA ILE A 15 -0.75 -4.05 -26.85
C ILE A 15 -0.18 -5.43 -27.24
N PRO A 16 1.14 -5.66 -27.18
CA PRO A 16 1.71 -6.98 -27.39
C PRO A 16 1.13 -8.01 -26.42
N GLY A 17 0.82 -9.21 -26.91
CA GLY A 17 0.12 -10.24 -26.11
C GLY A 17 0.91 -10.76 -24.89
N ASN A 18 2.21 -10.49 -24.84
CA ASN A 18 3.11 -10.83 -23.73
C ASN A 18 3.33 -9.66 -22.76
N TRP A 19 2.51 -8.61 -22.83
CA TRP A 19 2.55 -7.49 -21.88
C TRP A 19 1.35 -7.59 -20.93
N THR A 20 1.58 -7.17 -19.69
CA THR A 20 0.49 -7.04 -18.72
C THR A 20 0.40 -5.59 -18.27
N VAL A 21 -0.75 -4.97 -18.49
CA VAL A 21 -0.99 -3.55 -18.22
C VAL A 21 -2.05 -3.41 -17.13
N TYR A 22 -1.73 -2.64 -16.09
CA TYR A 22 -2.66 -2.31 -15.01
C TYR A 22 -2.92 -0.80 -15.01
N PRO A 23 -4.03 -0.33 -15.62
CA PRO A 23 -4.47 1.06 -15.49
C PRO A 23 -5.10 1.31 -14.12
N ILE A 24 -5.20 2.57 -13.70
CA ILE A 24 -5.98 2.93 -12.50
C ILE A 24 -7.44 2.52 -12.67
N LEU A 25 -7.96 1.84 -11.64
CA LEU A 25 -9.37 1.49 -11.50
C LEU A 25 -10.16 2.73 -11.05
N ARG A 26 -10.58 3.57 -12.01
CA ARG A 26 -11.33 4.83 -11.77
C ARG A 26 -12.50 4.65 -10.80
N LYS A 27 -13.30 3.58 -10.97
CA LYS A 27 -14.45 3.28 -10.10
C LYS A 27 -14.05 3.10 -8.63
N LYS A 28 -12.92 2.45 -8.37
CA LYS A 28 -12.43 2.20 -7.02
C LYS A 28 -11.96 3.49 -6.36
N LEU A 29 -11.28 4.34 -7.12
CA LEU A 29 -10.87 5.67 -6.66
C LEU A 29 -12.09 6.56 -6.38
N GLN A 30 -13.14 6.51 -7.20
CA GLN A 30 -14.41 7.21 -6.96
C GLN A 30 -15.07 6.79 -5.64
N TRP A 31 -15.09 5.49 -5.33
CA TRP A 31 -15.58 5.00 -4.04
C TRP A 31 -14.73 5.50 -2.86
N GLY A 32 -13.40 5.56 -3.04
CA GLY A 32 -12.49 6.16 -2.07
C GLY A 32 -12.82 7.64 -1.81
N ILE A 33 -12.99 8.41 -2.88
CA ILE A 33 -13.37 9.84 -2.83
C ILE A 33 -14.68 10.04 -2.05
N LEU A 34 -15.70 9.22 -2.28
CA LEU A 34 -16.96 9.29 -1.52
C LEU A 34 -16.74 9.06 -0.02
N GLY A 35 -15.90 8.08 0.33
CA GLY A 35 -15.50 7.82 1.72
C GLY A 35 -14.79 9.01 2.35
N TRP A 36 -13.88 9.67 1.62
CA TRP A 36 -13.17 10.85 2.11
C TRP A 36 -14.07 12.07 2.25
N ILE A 37 -15.02 12.29 1.33
CA ILE A 37 -16.04 13.34 1.47
C ILE A 37 -16.83 13.15 2.77
N PHE A 38 -17.25 11.91 3.06
CA PHE A 38 -17.93 11.61 4.32
C PHE A 38 -17.03 11.90 5.53
N GLY A 39 -15.74 11.55 5.46
CA GLY A 39 -14.77 11.88 6.52
C GLY A 39 -14.60 13.39 6.76
N VAL A 40 -14.58 14.19 5.69
CA VAL A 40 -14.53 15.67 5.76
C VAL A 40 -15.79 16.22 6.42
N ILE A 41 -16.97 15.78 5.98
CA ILE A 41 -18.26 16.21 6.55
C ILE A 41 -18.35 15.83 8.02
N LEU A 42 -17.97 14.60 8.38
CA LEU A 42 -18.04 14.13 9.76
C LEU A 42 -17.03 14.86 10.65
N GLY A 43 -15.78 15.02 10.21
CA GLY A 43 -14.73 15.70 10.98
C GLY A 43 -15.06 17.18 11.21
N PHE A 44 -15.23 17.96 10.14
CA PHE A 44 -15.50 19.39 10.27
C PHE A 44 -16.92 19.69 10.75
N GLY A 45 -17.91 18.87 10.39
CA GLY A 45 -19.29 19.02 10.83
C GLY A 45 -19.42 18.83 12.34
N LEU A 46 -18.86 17.74 12.89
CA LEU A 46 -18.85 17.52 14.35
C LEU A 46 -18.03 18.58 15.07
N PHE A 47 -16.86 18.96 14.54
CA PHE A 47 -16.06 20.04 15.11
C PHE A 47 -16.88 21.34 15.22
N THR A 48 -17.50 21.77 14.11
CA THR A 48 -18.26 23.03 14.04
C THR A 48 -19.50 23.01 14.94
N LEU A 49 -20.17 21.87 15.04
CA LEU A 49 -21.37 21.71 15.88
C LEU A 49 -21.05 21.67 17.38
N ILE A 50 -19.97 20.96 17.76
CA ILE A 50 -19.63 20.70 19.17
C ILE A 50 -18.85 21.87 19.78
N PHE A 51 -18.01 22.55 18.98
CA PHE A 51 -17.18 23.67 19.43
C PHE A 51 -17.95 24.73 20.24
N PRO A 52 -19.06 25.34 19.75
CA PRO A 52 -19.75 26.40 20.48
C PRO A 52 -20.48 25.92 21.74
N ILE A 53 -20.74 24.61 21.87
CA ILE A 53 -21.44 24.03 23.03
C ILE A 53 -20.44 23.71 24.14
N VAL A 54 -19.35 23.03 23.77
CA VAL A 54 -18.43 22.43 24.74
C VAL A 54 -17.40 23.43 25.23
N VAL A 55 -16.94 24.36 24.39
CA VAL A 55 -15.89 25.33 24.76
C VAL A 55 -16.34 26.25 25.90
N PRO A 56 -17.49 26.95 25.84
CA PRO A 56 -17.90 27.84 26.93
C PRO A 56 -18.08 27.07 28.23
N TYR A 57 -18.82 25.96 28.19
CA TYR A 57 -19.12 25.16 29.37
C TYR A 57 -17.85 24.58 30.01
N ASN A 58 -17.00 23.89 29.25
CA ASN A 58 -15.85 23.19 29.83
C ASN A 58 -14.72 24.12 30.27
N PHE A 59 -14.62 25.34 29.72
CA PHE A 59 -13.61 26.31 30.15
C PHE A 59 -13.93 26.96 31.50
N GLU A 60 -15.19 26.94 31.92
CA GLU A 60 -15.61 27.44 33.23
C GLU A 60 -15.44 26.39 34.35
N HIS A 61 -15.40 25.10 34.01
CA HIS A 61 -15.47 24.00 34.99
C HIS A 61 -14.11 23.34 35.29
N GLY A 62 -13.00 24.02 34.93
CA GLY A 62 -11.66 23.67 35.36
C GLY A 62 -10.77 22.95 34.32
N PRO A 63 -9.48 22.76 34.65
CA PRO A 63 -8.45 22.41 33.67
C PRO A 63 -8.61 21.02 33.05
N VAL A 64 -9.18 20.06 33.79
CA VAL A 64 -9.38 18.69 33.29
C VAL A 64 -10.36 18.68 32.11
N LEU A 65 -11.46 19.43 32.21
CA LEU A 65 -12.46 19.53 31.15
C LEU A 65 -11.94 20.32 29.95
N ILE A 66 -11.09 21.33 30.17
CA ILE A 66 -10.38 22.04 29.10
C ILE A 66 -9.52 21.07 28.30
N ILE A 67 -8.67 20.28 28.95
CA ILE A 67 -7.78 19.31 28.29
C ILE A 67 -8.60 18.29 27.49
N PHE A 68 -9.66 17.73 28.11
CA PHE A 68 -10.56 16.80 27.44
C PHE A 68 -11.18 17.40 26.17
N THR A 69 -11.66 18.64 26.25
CA THR A 69 -12.24 19.38 25.12
C THR A 69 -11.24 19.58 24.00
N LEU A 70 -10.01 19.98 24.33
CA LEU A 70 -8.95 20.18 23.33
C LEU A 70 -8.58 18.89 22.62
N VAL A 71 -8.48 17.77 23.35
CA VAL A 71 -8.22 16.46 22.75
C VAL A 71 -9.37 16.04 21.83
N LEU A 72 -10.61 16.16 22.29
CA LEU A 72 -11.80 15.80 21.50
C LEU A 72 -11.91 16.63 20.21
N LEU A 73 -11.81 17.95 20.31
CA LEU A 73 -11.85 18.84 19.15
C LEU A 73 -10.65 18.63 18.24
N GLY A 74 -9.47 18.37 18.81
CA GLY A 74 -8.26 18.00 18.08
C GLY A 74 -8.45 16.75 17.24
N ILE A 75 -9.12 15.71 17.77
CA ILE A 75 -9.45 14.49 17.03
C ILE A 75 -10.38 14.80 15.84
N PHE A 76 -11.45 15.58 16.03
CA PHE A 76 -12.36 15.92 14.93
C PHE A 76 -11.66 16.75 13.84
N LEU A 77 -10.83 17.72 14.25
CA LEU A 77 -10.05 18.53 13.33
C LEU A 77 -9.03 17.67 12.57
N PHE A 78 -8.35 16.75 13.25
CA PHE A 78 -7.40 15.82 12.63
C PHE A 78 -8.09 14.92 11.60
N ILE A 79 -9.28 14.38 11.92
CA ILE A 79 -10.09 13.58 11.00
C ILE A 79 -10.49 14.41 9.78
N GLY A 80 -10.97 15.64 10.00
CA GLY A 80 -11.39 16.57 8.93
C GLY A 80 -10.24 16.93 7.99
N LEU A 81 -9.12 17.40 8.54
CA LEU A 81 -7.93 17.78 7.75
C LEU A 81 -7.30 16.58 7.05
N GLY A 82 -7.17 15.44 7.74
CA GLY A 82 -6.62 14.22 7.16
C GLY A 82 -7.47 13.72 5.99
N SER A 83 -8.79 13.71 6.15
CA SER A 83 -9.72 13.32 5.08
C SER A 83 -9.72 14.32 3.93
N LEU A 84 -9.55 15.62 4.20
CA LEU A 84 -9.48 16.64 3.16
C LEU A 84 -8.21 16.50 2.33
N TRP A 85 -7.07 16.25 2.99
CA TRP A 85 -5.81 16.00 2.31
C TRP A 85 -5.90 14.78 1.40
N THR A 86 -6.39 13.65 1.90
CA THR A 86 -6.54 12.42 1.10
C THR A 86 -7.51 12.62 -0.05
N LEU A 87 -8.64 13.31 0.18
CA LEU A 87 -9.60 13.70 -0.86
C LEU A 87 -8.93 14.48 -1.99
N VAL A 88 -8.14 15.50 -1.67
CA VAL A 88 -7.43 16.31 -2.68
C VAL A 88 -6.43 15.44 -3.46
N THR A 89 -5.69 14.56 -2.78
CA THR A 89 -4.74 13.67 -3.45
C THR A 89 -5.44 12.67 -4.39
N ASP A 90 -6.57 12.09 -3.99
CA ASP A 90 -7.31 11.14 -4.81
C ASP A 90 -8.03 11.82 -5.99
N ILE A 91 -8.52 13.05 -5.82
CA ILE A 91 -9.07 13.86 -6.94
C ILE A 91 -7.97 14.13 -7.98
N ARG A 92 -6.77 14.55 -7.54
CA ARG A 92 -5.63 14.76 -8.45
C ARG A 92 -5.26 13.48 -9.19
N ARG A 93 -5.16 12.35 -8.49
CA ARG A 93 -4.89 11.03 -9.09
C ARG A 93 -5.96 10.63 -10.10
N LEU A 94 -7.24 10.93 -9.83
CA LEU A 94 -8.34 10.63 -10.75
C LEU A 94 -8.27 11.50 -12.01
N SER A 95 -8.01 12.79 -11.85
CA SER A 95 -7.84 13.74 -12.96
C SER A 95 -6.66 13.36 -13.87
N GLU A 96 -5.62 12.78 -13.29
CA GLU A 96 -4.42 12.33 -14.00
C GLU A 96 -4.43 10.81 -14.23
N SER A 97 -5.59 10.15 -14.24
CA SER A 97 -5.67 8.69 -14.30
C SER A 97 -4.97 8.07 -15.51
N GLU A 98 -4.88 8.79 -16.63
CA GLU A 98 -4.17 8.34 -17.84
C GLU A 98 -2.64 8.37 -17.67
N ARG A 99 -2.15 9.16 -16.73
CA ARG A 99 -0.73 9.28 -16.34
C ARG A 99 -0.37 8.35 -15.18
N HIS A 100 -1.23 7.40 -14.88
CA HIS A 100 -1.00 6.42 -13.82
C HIS A 100 -1.24 5.02 -14.35
N ILE A 101 -0.16 4.32 -14.64
CA ILE A 101 -0.19 2.99 -15.27
C ILE A 101 1.01 2.17 -14.82
N LEU A 102 0.78 0.88 -14.62
CA LEU A 102 1.84 -0.12 -14.47
C LEU A 102 1.88 -0.98 -15.72
N VAL A 103 3.07 -1.21 -16.24
CA VAL A 103 3.31 -2.05 -17.40
C VAL A 103 4.39 -3.06 -17.08
N PHE A 104 4.07 -4.33 -17.28
CA PHE A 104 5.00 -5.43 -17.21
C PHE A 104 5.29 -5.90 -18.63
N THR A 105 6.55 -5.77 -19.02
CA THR A 105 7.08 -6.35 -20.27
C THR A 105 8.04 -7.48 -19.91
N PRO A 106 8.35 -8.40 -20.83
CA PRO A 106 9.34 -9.46 -20.57
C PRO A 106 10.69 -8.92 -20.08
N GLU A 107 11.09 -7.76 -20.59
CA GLU A 107 12.40 -7.18 -20.32
C GLU A 107 12.40 -6.18 -19.17
N SER A 108 11.30 -5.45 -18.95
CA SER A 108 11.26 -4.33 -18.00
C SER A 108 9.90 -4.11 -17.34
N PHE A 109 9.97 -3.68 -16.09
CA PHE A 109 8.87 -3.08 -15.34
C PHE A 109 8.88 -1.57 -15.58
N VAL A 110 7.73 -1.02 -15.97
CA VAL A 110 7.55 0.43 -16.11
C VAL A 110 6.36 0.87 -15.27
N LYS A 111 6.56 1.91 -14.47
CA LYS A 111 5.53 2.55 -13.65
C LYS A 111 5.51 4.03 -13.92
N GLN A 112 4.33 4.56 -14.19
CA GLN A 112 4.12 6.00 -14.26
C GLN A 112 3.22 6.44 -13.09
N GLU A 113 3.67 7.45 -12.34
CA GLU A 113 2.91 8.16 -11.31
C GLU A 113 2.92 9.66 -11.62
N GLY A 114 1.89 10.13 -12.32
CA GLY A 114 1.82 11.51 -12.79
C GLY A 114 2.92 11.77 -13.82
N SER A 115 3.83 12.70 -13.52
CA SER A 115 4.99 12.99 -14.38
C SER A 115 6.19 12.08 -14.13
N ALA A 116 6.23 11.36 -12.99
CA ALA A 116 7.35 10.50 -12.67
C ALA A 116 7.23 9.15 -13.39
N ILE A 117 8.28 8.75 -14.09
CA ILE A 117 8.39 7.43 -14.73
C ILE A 117 9.52 6.67 -14.04
N ILE A 118 9.24 5.44 -13.64
CA ILE A 118 10.19 4.51 -13.02
C ILE A 118 10.26 3.30 -13.95
N GLN A 119 11.44 3.04 -14.52
CA GLN A 119 11.72 1.84 -15.29
C GLN A 119 12.76 1.01 -14.55
N VAL A 120 12.53 -0.30 -14.44
CA VAL A 120 13.47 -1.25 -13.87
C VAL A 120 13.53 -2.50 -14.76
N PRO A 121 14.71 -2.94 -15.22
CA PRO A 121 14.84 -4.21 -15.94
C PRO A 121 14.34 -5.38 -15.09
N MET A 122 13.60 -6.33 -15.67
CA MET A 122 13.02 -7.48 -14.96
C MET A 122 14.10 -8.35 -14.28
N GLU A 123 15.29 -8.39 -14.87
CA GLU A 123 16.47 -9.04 -14.29
C GLU A 123 16.95 -8.42 -12.97
N ASN A 124 16.73 -7.13 -12.77
CA ASN A 124 17.16 -6.39 -11.59
C ASN A 124 16.12 -6.41 -10.46
N ILE A 125 14.96 -7.06 -10.68
CA ILE A 125 13.89 -7.13 -9.69
C ILE A 125 14.12 -8.32 -8.77
N GLU A 126 14.33 -8.06 -7.48
CA GLU A 126 14.48 -9.06 -6.43
C GLU A 126 13.49 -8.86 -5.29
N TYR A 127 13.25 -9.93 -4.51
CA TYR A 127 12.45 -9.89 -3.27
C TYR A 127 11.12 -9.13 -3.39
N VAL A 128 10.25 -9.57 -4.30
CA VAL A 128 8.89 -9.03 -4.44
C VAL A 128 8.09 -9.33 -3.17
N THR A 129 7.72 -8.30 -2.42
CA THR A 129 7.02 -8.41 -1.14
C THR A 129 5.74 -7.58 -1.13
N SER A 130 4.71 -8.17 -0.53
CA SER A 130 3.37 -7.59 -0.41
C SER A 130 3.17 -6.80 0.90
N ARG A 131 4.25 -6.56 1.66
CA ARG A 131 4.22 -5.74 2.89
C ARG A 131 5.30 -4.65 2.90
N GLY A 132 5.97 -4.45 1.77
CA GLY A 132 7.25 -3.76 1.73
C GLY A 132 8.37 -4.63 2.31
N VAL A 133 9.56 -4.57 1.71
CA VAL A 133 10.75 -5.21 2.26
C VAL A 133 11.25 -4.29 3.39
N ARG A 134 11.58 -4.83 4.57
CA ARG A 134 12.45 -4.11 5.51
C ARG A 134 13.78 -3.86 4.79
N SER A 135 14.14 -2.59 4.56
CA SER A 135 15.38 -2.18 3.89
C SER A 135 16.55 -3.11 4.25
N ALA A 136 17.18 -3.71 3.24
CA ALA A 136 18.28 -4.65 3.42
C ALA A 136 19.57 -3.90 3.80
N SER A 137 19.63 -3.41 5.05
CA SER A 137 20.89 -3.06 5.72
C SER A 137 20.71 -2.96 7.24
N ARG A 138 20.12 -3.98 7.86
CA ARG A 138 20.42 -4.25 9.27
C ARG A 138 21.12 -5.60 9.31
N THR A 139 22.43 -5.56 9.47
CA THR A 139 23.21 -6.71 9.95
C THR A 139 22.55 -7.11 11.28
N ILE A 140 21.75 -8.18 11.25
CA ILE A 140 21.16 -8.74 12.46
C ILE A 140 22.34 -9.30 13.25
N SER A 141 22.75 -8.60 14.31
CA SER A 141 23.78 -9.11 15.22
C SER A 141 23.27 -10.40 15.88
N GLU A 142 24.16 -11.37 16.13
CA GLU A 142 23.82 -12.65 16.76
C GLU A 142 23.08 -12.50 18.11
N SER A 143 23.21 -11.35 18.77
CA SER A 143 22.48 -10.99 19.99
C SER A 143 20.97 -10.85 19.82
N GLU A 144 20.45 -10.68 18.59
CA GLU A 144 19.01 -10.53 18.32
C GLU A 144 18.30 -11.88 18.04
N ARG A 145 19.05 -13.00 17.94
CA ARG A 145 18.49 -14.35 17.72
C ARG A 145 17.90 -15.01 18.97
N VAL A 146 18.15 -14.48 20.17
CA VAL A 146 17.84 -15.17 21.44
C VAL A 146 16.53 -14.71 22.11
N SER A 147 15.89 -13.63 21.66
CA SER A 147 14.71 -13.06 22.34
C SER A 147 13.40 -13.19 21.54
N VAL A 148 13.06 -14.39 21.05
CA VAL A 148 11.76 -14.67 20.40
C VAL A 148 10.85 -15.57 21.25
N HIS A 149 11.20 -15.84 22.52
CA HIS A 149 10.31 -16.52 23.47
C HIS A 149 10.07 -15.67 24.71
N SER A 150 9.17 -14.69 24.59
CA SER A 150 8.38 -14.20 25.72
C SER A 150 6.98 -13.89 25.22
N VAL A 151 6.13 -14.92 25.22
CA VAL A 151 4.68 -14.73 25.12
C VAL A 151 4.24 -14.08 26.44
N PRO A 152 3.60 -12.91 26.43
CA PRO A 152 3.13 -12.26 27.65
C PRO A 152 2.12 -13.14 28.39
N SER A 153 2.37 -13.26 29.69
CA SER A 153 1.64 -14.07 30.66
C SER A 153 0.22 -13.55 30.94
N MET A 154 -0.67 -14.50 31.21
CA MET A 154 -2.12 -14.54 31.44
C MET A 154 -2.84 -13.43 32.25
N GLY A 155 -2.18 -12.34 32.67
CA GLY A 155 -2.76 -11.26 33.47
C GLY A 155 -3.38 -10.09 32.68
N GLU A 156 -3.00 -9.88 31.42
CA GLU A 156 -3.47 -8.73 30.60
C GLU A 156 -4.84 -8.94 29.93
N ASN A 157 -5.40 -10.16 29.96
CA ASN A 157 -6.70 -10.49 29.36
C ASN A 157 -7.92 -10.15 30.23
N ILE A 158 -7.72 -9.75 31.48
CA ILE A 158 -8.79 -9.41 32.40
C ILE A 158 -9.51 -8.11 31.96
N ALA A 159 -8.89 -7.29 31.11
CA ALA A 159 -9.48 -6.05 30.58
C ALA A 159 -10.20 -6.19 29.21
N SER A 160 -10.49 -7.41 28.75
CA SER A 160 -11.53 -7.65 27.72
C SER A 160 -12.98 -7.55 28.28
N PHE A 161 -13.05 -7.21 29.57
CA PHE A 161 -14.19 -6.92 30.43
C PHE A 161 -15.32 -6.08 29.78
N PHE A 162 -16.47 -6.75 29.58
CA PHE A 162 -17.84 -6.34 29.99
C PHE A 162 -19.00 -6.30 28.99
N ILE A 163 -18.82 -6.28 27.67
CA ILE A 163 -19.97 -6.29 26.74
C ILE A 163 -19.75 -7.30 25.61
N GLY A 164 -20.19 -8.54 25.86
CA GLY A 164 -19.99 -9.69 24.99
C GLY A 164 -20.64 -9.58 23.61
N ARG A 165 -19.82 -9.66 22.57
CA ARG A 165 -20.22 -10.04 21.19
C ARG A 165 -19.47 -11.28 20.69
N GLY A 166 -19.11 -12.19 21.60
CA GLY A 166 -18.19 -13.31 21.32
C GLY A 166 -18.69 -14.71 21.66
N ALA A 167 -19.99 -14.94 21.84
CA ALA A 167 -20.52 -16.22 22.33
C ALA A 167 -21.03 -17.19 21.24
N THR A 168 -20.50 -17.14 20.02
CA THR A 168 -20.73 -18.20 19.03
C THR A 168 -19.41 -18.60 18.35
N SER A 169 -19.19 -19.91 18.20
CA SER A 169 -17.99 -20.50 17.58
C SER A 169 -17.75 -20.04 16.13
N SER A 170 -18.80 -19.53 15.48
CA SER A 170 -18.75 -18.96 14.13
C SER A 170 -18.09 -17.56 14.05
N GLY A 171 -18.07 -16.78 15.13
CA GLY A 171 -17.46 -15.45 15.14
C GLY A 171 -15.92 -15.46 15.10
N ARG A 172 -15.29 -16.49 15.68
CA ARG A 172 -13.82 -16.67 15.67
C ARG A 172 -13.28 -17.06 14.30
N GLN A 173 -14.04 -17.82 13.49
CA GLN A 173 -13.64 -18.16 12.11
C GLN A 173 -13.72 -16.96 11.14
N TRP A 174 -14.53 -15.95 11.44
CA TRP A 174 -14.63 -14.76 10.58
C TRP A 174 -13.41 -13.84 10.73
N LEU A 175 -12.78 -13.82 11.91
CA LEU A 175 -11.55 -13.07 12.17
C LEU A 175 -10.30 -13.75 11.58
N SER A 176 -10.26 -15.08 11.48
CA SER A 176 -9.11 -15.81 10.91
C SER A 176 -9.14 -15.93 9.38
N LYS A 177 -10.30 -15.79 8.73
CA LYS A 177 -10.43 -15.85 7.25
C LYS A 177 -10.20 -14.51 6.53
N ARG A 178 -10.09 -13.39 7.24
CA ARG A 178 -9.54 -12.17 6.64
C ARG A 178 -8.01 -12.26 6.68
N SER A 179 -7.46 -13.11 5.81
CA SER A 179 -6.12 -12.85 5.27
C SER A 179 -6.17 -11.42 4.74
N ARG A 180 -5.63 -10.46 5.51
CA ARG A 180 -5.62 -9.06 5.11
C ARG A 180 -4.95 -9.02 3.75
N THR A 181 -5.73 -8.72 2.71
CA THR A 181 -5.14 -8.51 1.39
C THR A 181 -4.05 -7.46 1.58
N PRO A 182 -2.82 -7.77 1.14
CA PRO A 182 -1.73 -6.85 1.29
C PRO A 182 -2.09 -5.55 0.61
N THR A 183 -1.99 -4.45 1.35
CA THR A 183 -2.37 -3.13 0.84
C THR A 183 -1.27 -2.49 0.01
N SER A 184 -0.06 -3.07 -0.04
CA SER A 184 1.08 -2.50 -0.76
C SER A 184 1.92 -3.59 -1.43
N LEU A 185 2.68 -3.20 -2.46
CA LEU A 185 3.61 -4.07 -3.18
C LEU A 185 4.91 -3.30 -3.42
N ALA A 186 6.04 -3.95 -3.15
CA ALA A 186 7.36 -3.41 -3.43
C ALA A 186 8.35 -4.51 -3.77
N PHE A 187 9.45 -4.13 -4.41
CA PHE A 187 10.58 -5.02 -4.67
C PHE A 187 11.90 -4.31 -4.40
N LEU A 188 12.99 -5.07 -4.33
CA LEU A 188 14.35 -4.56 -4.28
C LEU A 188 14.91 -4.48 -5.69
N ASN A 189 15.40 -3.31 -6.11
CA ASN A 189 16.20 -3.20 -7.33
C ASN A 189 17.64 -3.59 -6.98
N SER A 190 18.16 -4.66 -7.57
CA SER A 190 19.51 -5.19 -7.31
C SER A 190 20.62 -4.26 -7.83
N GLU A 191 20.36 -3.51 -8.89
CA GLU A 191 21.32 -2.55 -9.46
C GLU A 191 21.60 -1.40 -8.50
N THR A 192 20.53 -0.85 -7.91
CA THR A 192 20.65 0.31 -7.02
C THR A 192 20.64 -0.05 -5.53
N GLY A 193 20.33 -1.30 -5.18
CA GLY A 193 20.07 -1.75 -3.81
C GLY A 193 18.90 -1.04 -3.12
N LYS A 194 17.99 -0.41 -3.88
CA LYS A 194 16.91 0.43 -3.35
C LYS A 194 15.57 -0.27 -3.48
N GLN A 195 14.71 -0.07 -2.49
CA GLN A 195 13.34 -0.54 -2.55
C GLN A 195 12.52 0.34 -3.49
N VAL A 196 11.87 -0.28 -4.47
CA VAL A 196 10.92 0.37 -5.38
C VAL A 196 9.52 -0.01 -4.94
N THR A 197 8.72 0.99 -4.54
CA THR A 197 7.30 0.78 -4.23
C THR A 197 6.50 0.71 -5.52
N VAL A 198 5.90 -0.44 -5.80
CA VAL A 198 5.02 -0.67 -6.95
C VAL A 198 3.63 -0.09 -6.66
N LEU A 199 3.06 -0.44 -5.50
CA LEU A 199 1.70 -0.08 -5.10
C LEU A 199 1.66 0.28 -3.62
N ARG A 200 0.82 1.25 -3.24
CA ARG A 200 0.53 1.62 -1.84
C ARG A 200 -0.91 1.34 -1.43
N ASP A 201 -1.76 1.09 -2.41
CA ASP A 201 -3.17 0.81 -2.26
C ASP A 201 -3.61 -0.16 -3.36
N GLU A 202 -4.89 -0.48 -3.38
CA GLU A 202 -5.47 -1.37 -4.36
C GLU A 202 -6.04 -0.62 -5.58
N ALA A 203 -5.55 0.59 -5.89
CA ALA A 203 -6.09 1.44 -6.95
C ALA A 203 -5.86 0.88 -8.37
N TYR A 204 -4.88 -0.02 -8.54
CA TYR A 204 -4.55 -0.65 -9.82
C TYR A 204 -5.04 -2.12 -9.89
N GLY A 205 -5.65 -2.63 -8.82
CA GLY A 205 -6.00 -4.04 -8.68
C GLY A 205 -5.55 -4.61 -7.34
N ASN A 206 -5.62 -5.93 -7.20
CA ASN A 206 -5.18 -6.64 -6.01
C ASN A 206 -3.64 -6.73 -5.98
N PRO A 207 -2.96 -6.15 -4.96
CA PRO A 207 -1.50 -6.16 -4.89
C PRO A 207 -0.88 -7.57 -4.83
N SER A 208 -1.61 -8.58 -4.33
CA SER A 208 -1.14 -9.97 -4.36
C SER A 208 -1.05 -10.51 -5.78
N GLU A 209 -2.12 -10.36 -6.56
CA GLU A 209 -2.19 -10.84 -7.95
C GLU A 209 -1.14 -10.15 -8.81
N ILE A 210 -1.02 -8.82 -8.68
CA ILE A 210 0.00 -8.03 -9.38
C ILE A 210 1.40 -8.49 -8.99
N GLY A 211 1.62 -8.81 -7.71
CA GLY A 211 2.89 -9.31 -7.21
C GLY A 211 3.24 -10.71 -7.72
N GLU A 212 2.25 -11.59 -7.91
CA GLU A 212 2.44 -12.91 -8.50
C GLU A 212 2.84 -12.81 -9.97
N VAL A 213 2.13 -12.00 -10.75
CA VAL A 213 2.49 -11.74 -12.14
C VAL A 213 3.90 -11.17 -12.23
N LEU A 214 4.24 -10.17 -11.41
CA LEU A 214 5.59 -9.60 -11.40
C LEU A 214 6.68 -10.65 -11.09
N LYS A 215 6.41 -11.58 -10.17
CA LYS A 215 7.33 -12.69 -9.87
C LYS A 215 7.49 -13.63 -11.05
N GLU A 216 6.41 -13.91 -11.77
CA GLU A 216 6.44 -14.75 -12.96
C GLU A 216 7.34 -14.16 -14.05
N TYR A 217 7.16 -12.87 -14.39
CA TYR A 217 8.02 -12.17 -15.36
C TYR A 217 9.50 -12.17 -14.92
N ALA A 218 9.77 -11.85 -13.65
CA ALA A 218 11.14 -11.84 -13.12
C ALA A 218 11.78 -13.25 -13.15
N ALA A 219 11.00 -14.30 -12.87
CA ALA A 219 11.48 -15.68 -12.91
C ALA A 219 11.77 -16.15 -14.36
N GLN A 220 10.89 -15.83 -15.31
CA GLN A 220 11.07 -16.17 -16.73
C GLN A 220 12.36 -15.55 -17.27
N GLN A 221 12.61 -14.27 -16.97
CA GLN A 221 13.81 -13.57 -17.45
C GLN A 221 15.11 -14.18 -16.90
N ARG A 222 15.11 -14.60 -15.63
CA ARG A 222 16.27 -15.28 -15.02
C ARG A 222 16.53 -16.64 -15.65
N GLN A 223 15.48 -17.44 -15.89
CA GLN A 223 15.62 -18.74 -16.54
C GLN A 223 16.13 -18.62 -17.98
N GLY A 224 15.68 -17.59 -18.71
CA GLY A 224 16.17 -17.28 -20.06
C GLY A 224 17.67 -17.02 -20.10
N LYS A 225 18.18 -16.19 -19.17
CA LYS A 225 19.63 -15.90 -19.05
C LYS A 225 20.44 -17.15 -18.71
N THR A 226 19.98 -17.98 -17.78
CA THR A 226 20.70 -19.21 -17.40
C THR A 226 20.85 -20.14 -18.59
N LYS A 227 19.79 -20.32 -19.39
CA LYS A 227 19.85 -21.16 -20.61
C LYS A 227 20.81 -20.59 -21.65
N ALA A 228 20.76 -19.29 -21.92
CA ALA A 228 21.64 -18.63 -22.87
C ALA A 228 23.13 -18.73 -22.47
N GLY A 229 23.44 -18.59 -21.17
CA GLY A 229 24.80 -18.73 -20.66
C GLY A 229 25.36 -20.15 -20.83
N ILE A 230 24.53 -21.19 -20.58
CA ILE A 230 24.94 -22.59 -20.75
C ILE A 230 25.21 -22.91 -22.23
N SER A 231 24.37 -22.45 -23.16
CA SER A 231 24.59 -22.65 -24.60
C SER A 231 25.88 -21.99 -25.10
N SER A 232 26.21 -20.79 -24.62
CA SER A 232 27.44 -20.10 -25.03
C SER A 232 28.73 -20.79 -24.55
N LEU A 233 28.67 -21.57 -23.47
CA LEU A 233 29.80 -22.37 -22.99
C LEU A 233 29.97 -23.67 -23.80
N ALA A 234 28.88 -24.22 -24.31
CA ALA A 234 28.89 -25.47 -25.09
C ALA A 234 29.37 -25.28 -26.55
N GLU A 235 29.30 -24.06 -27.10
CA GLU A 235 29.77 -23.75 -28.47
C GLU A 235 31.24 -23.27 -28.53
N GLY A 236 31.90 -23.15 -27.37
CA GLY A 236 33.28 -22.68 -27.24
C GLY A 236 34.35 -23.77 -27.08
N GLU A 237 33.96 -25.05 -27.11
CA GLU A 237 34.86 -26.23 -27.13
C GLU A 237 34.91 -26.86 -28.53
#